data_AF-A0A7G1I600-F1
#
_entry.id   AF-A0A7G1I600-F1
#
_cell.length_a   1.000
_cell.length_b   1.000
_cell.length_c   1.000
_cell.angle_alpha   90.00
_cell.angle_beta   90.00
_cell.angle_gamma   90.00
#
_symmetry.space_group_name_H-M   'P 1'
#
loop_
_entity.id
_entity.type
_entity.pdbx_description
1 polymer ?
#
loop_
_entity_poly.entity_id
_entity_poly.type
_entity_poly.pdbx_seq_one_letter_code
_entity_poly.pdbx_strand_id
1 'polypeptide(L)' 'MVAAAAEDLTTLGSTIGAANAAAATSTTEVLAAATDEVSARIAELFGAYGREYQAISAEAAAFHARFCRP' A
#
# COMPACT_ATOMS: atom_id res chain seq x y z
N MET A 1 30.27 -4.61 0.69
CA MET A 1 29.45 -4.25 -0.49
C MET A 1 28.08 -4.94 -0.44
N VAL A 2 27.99 -6.27 -0.59
CA VAL A 2 26.70 -6.99 -0.62
C VAL A 2 25.90 -6.87 0.69
N ALA A 3 26.57 -6.97 1.85
CA ALA A 3 25.91 -6.84 3.15
C ALA A 3 25.28 -5.44 3.37
N ALA A 4 26.01 -4.37 3.01
CA ALA A 4 25.50 -3.00 3.08
C ALA A 4 24.30 -2.80 2.15
N ALA A 5 24.36 -3.34 0.92
CA ALA A 5 23.23 -3.29 -0.01
C ALA A 5 21.99 -4.04 0.51
N ALA A 6 22.17 -5.16 1.22
CA ALA A 6 21.05 -5.89 1.85
C ALA A 6 20.41 -5.11 3.01
N GLU A 7 21.22 -4.37 3.78
CA GLU A 7 20.75 -3.48 4.83
C GLU A 7 19.96 -2.28 4.27
N ASP A 8 20.46 -1.68 3.17
CA ASP A 8 19.75 -0.61 2.45
C ASP A 8 18.39 -1.08 1.94
N LEU A 9 18.33 -2.28 1.33
CA LEU A 9 17.07 -2.87 0.87
C LEU A 9 16.10 -3.15 2.02
N THR A 10 16.59 -3.59 3.18
CA THR A 10 15.76 -3.80 4.37
C THR A 10 15.15 -2.48 4.85
N THR A 11 15.95 -1.41 4.90
CA THR A 11 15.52 -0.06 5.27
C THR A 11 14.49 0.50 4.29
N LEU A 12 14.73 0.31 2.98
CA LEU A 12 13.80 0.73 1.94
C LEU A 12 12.45 0.01 2.07
N GLY A 13 12.46 -1.31 2.26
CA GLY A 13 11.23 -2.09 2.47
C GLY A 13 10.41 -1.61 3.67
N SER A 14 11.08 -1.30 4.79
CA SER A 14 10.43 -0.72 5.98
C SER A 14 9.82 0.65 5.70
N THR A 15 10.52 1.50 4.94
CA THR A 15 10.06 2.85 4.58
C THR A 15 8.80 2.78 3.71
N ILE A 16 8.79 1.89 2.71
CA ILE A 16 7.64 1.66 1.84
C ILE A 16 6.45 1.13 2.65
N GLY A 17 6.68 0.17 3.54
CA GLY A 17 5.63 -0.38 4.41
C GLY A 17 4.97 0.71 5.27
N ALA A 18 5.77 1.60 5.87
CA ALA A 18 5.25 2.72 6.65
C ALA A 18 4.44 3.71 5.80
N ALA A 19 4.91 4.02 4.58
CA ALA A 19 4.20 4.89 3.66
C ALA A 19 2.84 4.29 3.23
N ASN A 20 2.80 2.99 2.93
CA ASN A 20 1.56 2.29 2.57
C ASN A 20 0.55 2.28 3.72
N ALA A 21 1.01 2.03 4.95
CA ALA A 21 0.16 2.09 6.14
C ALA A 21 -0.39 3.50 6.37
N ALA A 22 0.44 4.54 6.22
CA ALA A 22 0.02 5.93 6.38
C ALA A 22 -1.05 6.35 5.34
N ALA A 23 -0.98 5.80 4.14
CA ALA A 23 -1.95 6.08 3.06
C ALA A 23 -3.22 5.21 3.12
N ALA A 24 -3.25 4.14 3.93
CA ALA A 24 -4.30 3.13 3.86
C ALA A 24 -5.70 3.69 4.08
N THR A 25 -5.92 4.41 5.18
CA THR A 25 -7.25 4.94 5.52
C THR A 25 -7.74 5.94 4.46
N SER A 26 -6.92 6.93 4.10
CA SER A 26 -7.33 8.00 3.17
C SER A 26 -7.62 7.51 1.74
N THR A 27 -7.07 6.36 1.35
CA THR A 27 -7.27 5.77 0.01
C THR A 27 -8.33 4.67 -0.03
N THR A 28 -8.68 4.08 1.11
CA THR A 28 -9.68 2.99 1.18
C THR A 28 -11.05 3.44 1.68
N GLU A 29 -11.11 4.53 2.44
CA GLU A 29 -12.31 5.12 3.03
C GLU A 29 -12.69 6.43 2.32
N VAL A 30 -12.74 6.38 0.99
CA VAL A 30 -13.09 7.55 0.17
C VAL A 30 -14.57 7.89 0.35
N LEU A 31 -14.86 9.14 0.69
CA LEU A 31 -16.22 9.66 0.82
C LEU A 31 -16.74 10.15 -0.54
N ALA A 32 -18.05 9.99 -0.77
CA ALA A 32 -18.71 10.55 -1.95
C ALA A 32 -18.66 12.08 -1.90
N ALA A 33 -18.36 12.71 -3.05
CA ALA A 33 -18.27 14.16 -3.16
C ALA A 33 -19.63 14.86 -3.05
N ALA A 34 -20.70 14.16 -3.44
CA ALA A 34 -22.09 14.61 -3.34
C ALA A 34 -23.02 13.41 -3.10
N THR A 35 -24.32 13.66 -2.92
CA THR A 35 -25.34 12.66 -2.56
C THR A 35 -25.91 11.88 -3.75
N ASP A 36 -25.44 12.15 -4.96
CA ASP A 36 -25.89 11.47 -6.17
C ASP A 36 -25.25 10.09 -6.34
N GLU A 37 -25.88 9.25 -7.16
CA GLU A 37 -25.42 7.88 -7.40
C GLU A 37 -24.04 7.85 -8.06
N VAL A 38 -23.70 8.80 -8.95
CA VAL A 38 -22.41 8.80 -9.65
C VAL A 38 -21.29 9.05 -8.63
N SER A 39 -21.45 10.04 -7.74
CA SER A 39 -20.50 10.30 -6.65
C SER A 39 -20.34 9.09 -5.73
N ALA A 40 -21.43 8.40 -5.38
CA ALA A 40 -21.38 7.21 -4.54
C ALA A 40 -20.59 6.07 -5.20
N ARG A 41 -20.85 5.80 -6.50
CA ARG A 41 -20.16 4.75 -7.25
C ARG A 41 -18.69 5.05 -7.50
N ILE A 42 -18.34 6.31 -7.70
CA ILE A 42 -16.95 6.73 -7.86
C ILE A 42 -16.18 6.53 -6.54
N ALA A 43 -16.76 6.92 -5.41
CA ALA A 43 -16.15 6.69 -4.09
C ALA A 43 -15.98 5.19 -3.79
N GLU A 44 -16.99 4.37 -4.11
CA GLU A 44 -16.93 2.91 -3.98
C GLU A 44 -15.80 2.32 -4.84
N LEU A 45 -15.68 2.74 -6.11
CA LEU A 45 -14.64 2.31 -7.04
C LEU A 45 -13.24 2.62 -6.49
N PHE A 46 -13.00 3.86 -6.06
CA PHE A 46 -11.69 4.25 -5.53
C PHE A 46 -11.35 3.54 -4.22
N GLY A 47 -12.32 3.42 -3.30
CA GLY A 47 -12.12 2.67 -2.07
C GLY A 47 -11.81 1.18 -2.32
N ALA A 48 -12.46 0.56 -3.30
CA ALA A 48 -12.17 -0.81 -3.72
C ALA A 48 -10.75 -0.93 -4.29
N TYR A 49 -10.36 -0.01 -5.18
CA TYR A 49 -9.00 0.02 -5.73
C TYR A 49 -7.94 0.22 -4.65
N GLY A 50 -8.18 1.09 -3.66
CA GLY A 50 -7.30 1.26 -2.51
C GLY A 50 -7.12 -0.03 -1.72
N ARG A 51 -8.19 -0.80 -1.49
CA ARG A 51 -8.12 -2.08 -0.76
C ARG A 51 -7.34 -3.13 -1.53
N GLU A 52 -7.54 -3.22 -2.84
CA GLU A 52 -6.78 -4.13 -3.71
C GLU A 52 -5.29 -3.76 -3.73
N TYR A 53 -4.97 -2.47 -3.84
CA TYR A 53 -3.60 -1.98 -3.72
C TYR A 53 -2.94 -2.37 -2.39
N GLN A 54 -3.65 -2.23 -1.27
CA GLN A 54 -3.13 -2.61 0.05
C GLN A 54 -2.88 -4.12 0.16
N ALA A 55 -3.78 -4.95 -0.41
CA ALA A 55 -3.60 -6.40 -0.43
C ALA A 55 -2.35 -6.81 -1.23
N ILE A 56 -2.18 -6.27 -2.43
CA ILE A 56 -1.01 -6.54 -3.28
C ILE A 56 0.27 -6.00 -2.62
N SER A 57 0.21 -4.82 -1.99
CA SER A 57 1.34 -4.22 -1.28
C SER A 57 1.81 -5.08 -0.11
N ALA A 58 0.89 -5.72 0.61
CA ALA A 58 1.23 -6.66 1.68
C ALA A 58 1.92 -7.92 1.13
N GLU A 59 1.46 -8.45 0.00
CA GLU A 59 2.11 -9.58 -0.67
C GLU A 59 3.53 -9.23 -1.15
N ALA A 60 3.69 -8.04 -1.75
CA ALA A 60 4.98 -7.53 -2.17
C ALA A 60 5.95 -7.35 -0.99
N ALA A 61 5.48 -6.84 0.16
CA ALA A 61 6.29 -6.73 1.37
C ALA A 61 6.74 -8.10 1.90
N ALA A 62 5.85 -9.10 1.86
CA ALA A 62 6.19 -10.47 2.25
C ALA A 62 7.19 -11.12 1.28
N PHE A 63 7.12 -10.83 -0.02
CA PHE A 63 8.14 -11.22 -0.98
C PHE A 63 9.49 -10.54 -0.69
N HIS A 64 9.49 -9.22 -0.50
CA HIS A 64 10.71 -8.45 -0.19
C HIS A 64 11.42 -8.94 1.06
N ALA A 65 10.68 -9.25 2.13
CA ALA A 65 11.25 -9.80 3.36
C ALA A 65 11.90 -11.18 3.17
N ARG A 66 11.37 -12.01 2.28
CA ARG A 66 11.99 -13.29 1.90
C ARG A 66 13.24 -13.08 1.05
N PHE A 67 13.21 -12.10 0.15
CA PHE A 67 14.35 -11.76 -0.70
C PHE A 67 15.53 -11.20 0.11
N CYS A 68 15.26 -10.44 1.17
CA CYS A 68 16.30 -9.84 2.03
C CYS A 68 16.80 -10.78 3.15
N ARG A 69 16.26 -12.00 3.27
CA ARG A 69 16.81 -13.00 4.18
C ARG A 69 18.13 -13.54 3.62
N PRO A 70 19.17 -13.70 4.47
CA PRO A 70 20.45 -14.31 4.07
C PRO A 70 20.30 -15.80 3.74
#